data_AF-A0A392QUK8-F1
#
_entry.id   AF-A0A392QUK8-F1
#
_cell.length_a   1.000
_cell.length_b   1.000
_cell.length_c   1.000
_cell.angle_alpha   90.00
_cell.angle_beta   90.00
_cell.angle_gamma   90.00
#
_symmetry.space_group_name_H-M   'P 1'
#
loop_
_entity.id
_entity.type
_entity.pdbx_description
1 polymer ?
#
loop_
_entity_poly.entity_id
_entity_poly.type
_entity_poly.pdbx_seq_one_letter_code
_entity_poly.pdbx_strand_id
1 'polypeptide(L)' 'KTHLDDEIYNQLVEKAKEEGYDVTKLHKTPQSDPPPEQEGPQDTKGIWWIKSLFGK' A
#
# COMPACT_ATOMS: atom_id res chain seq x y z
N LYS A 1 -7.56 -7.22 -16.41
CA LYS A 1 -6.46 -7.89 -15.69
C LYS A 1 -6.10 -7.02 -14.50
N THR A 2 -6.58 -7.37 -13.31
CA THR A 2 -6.39 -6.63 -12.05
C THR A 2 -5.03 -6.94 -11.42
N HIS A 3 -4.00 -7.21 -12.22
CA HIS A 3 -2.67 -7.52 -11.72
C HIS A 3 -1.71 -6.42 -12.12
N LEU A 4 -0.87 -5.99 -11.19
CA LEU A 4 0.27 -5.13 -11.52
C LEU A 4 1.28 -5.95 -12.35
N ASP A 5 1.66 -5.44 -13.52
CA ASP A 5 2.63 -6.09 -14.41
C ASP A 5 4.02 -6.13 -13.75
N ASP A 6 4.70 -7.27 -13.87
CA ASP A 6 5.98 -7.50 -13.19
C ASP A 6 7.07 -6.52 -13.64
N GLU A 7 7.03 -6.06 -14.89
CA GLU A 7 7.93 -5.03 -15.40
C GLU A 7 7.74 -3.69 -14.65
N ILE A 8 6.49 -3.27 -14.45
CA ILE A 8 6.16 -2.04 -13.72
C ILE A 8 6.55 -2.19 -12.24
N TYR A 9 6.34 -3.37 -11.66
CA TYR A 9 6.76 -3.65 -10.28
C TYR A 9 8.26 -3.45 -10.09
N ASN A 10 9.06 -4.01 -10.99
CA ASN A 10 10.51 -3.94 -10.91
C ASN A 10 11.03 -2.50 -11.07
N GLN A 11 10.45 -1.73 -12.00
CA GLN A 11 10.79 -0.31 -12.14
C GLN A 11 10.51 0.49 -10.85
N LEU A 12 9.40 0.20 -10.15
CA LEU A 12 9.08 0.86 -8.88
C LEU A 12 10.05 0.45 -7.75
N VAL A 13 10.45 -0.83 -7.70
CA VAL A 13 11.43 -1.32 -6.73
C VAL A 13 12.80 -0.68 -6.96
N GLU A 14 13.23 -0.52 -8.21
CA GLU A 14 14.50 0.16 -8.53
C GLU A 14 14.48 1.63 -8.09
N LYS A 15 13.42 2.37 -8.38
CA LYS A 15 13.26 3.75 -7.89
C LYS A 15 13.26 3.84 -6.37
N ALA A 16 12.58 2.90 -5.70
CA ALA A 16 12.57 2.85 -4.23
C ALA A 16 13.99 2.64 -3.66
N LYS A 17 14.84 1.83 -4.32
CA LYS A 17 16.27 1.70 -3.92
C LYS A 17 17.03 3.02 -4.11
N GLU A 18 16.83 3.70 -5.23
CA GLU A 18 17.48 4.99 -5.53
C GLU A 18 17.11 6.06 -4.49
N GLU A 19 15.85 6.09 -4.06
CA GLU A 19 15.36 6.99 -3.02
C GLU A 19 15.77 6.57 -1.60
N GLY A 20 16.48 5.45 -1.44
CA GLY A 20 17.02 4.98 -0.16
C GLY A 20 16.02 4.20 0.71
N TYR A 21 14.92 3.72 0.12
CA TYR A 21 13.97 2.86 0.83
C TYR A 21 14.50 1.43 0.97
N ASP A 22 14.18 0.81 2.11
CA ASP A 22 14.47 -0.59 2.38
C ASP A 22 13.51 -1.52 1.62
N VAL A 23 13.89 -1.88 0.40
CA VAL A 23 13.08 -2.74 -0.48
C VAL A 23 12.95 -4.18 0.01
N THR A 24 13.71 -4.62 1.02
CA THR A 24 13.59 -5.99 1.56
C THR A 24 12.23 -6.22 2.22
N LYS A 25 11.55 -5.14 2.60
CA LYS A 25 10.20 -5.17 3.19
C LYS A 25 9.09 -5.09 2.14
N LEU A 26 9.41 -4.75 0.89
CA LEU A 26 8.40 -4.66 -0.17
C LEU A 26 7.95 -6.05 -0.60
N HIS A 27 6.64 -6.29 -0.52
CA HIS A 27 6.01 -7.53 -0.96
C HIS A 27 4.89 -7.19 -1.95
N LYS A 28 4.78 -7.96 -3.03
CA LYS A 28 3.69 -7.81 -4.00
C LYS A 28 2.39 -8.29 -3.38
N THR A 29 1.42 -7.40 -3.21
CA THR A 29 0.09 -7.77 -2.73
C THR A 29 -0.65 -8.57 -3.82
N PRO A 30 -1.16 -9.78 -3.52
CA PRO A 30 -1.97 -10.53 -4.47
C PRO A 30 -3.30 -9.81 -4.72
N GLN A 31 -3.50 -9.28 -5.93
CA GLN A 31 -4.77 -8.74 -6.36
C GLN A 31 -5.61 -9.86 -7.00
N SER A 32 -6.58 -10.37 -6.24
CA SER A 32 -7.54 -11.38 -6.74
C SER A 32 -8.72 -10.72 -7.45
N ASP A 33 -9.31 -11.41 -8.42
CA ASP A 33 -10.57 -11.04 -9.07
C ASP A 33 -11.57 -12.20 -8.85
N PRO A 34 -12.70 -12.02 -8.13
CA PRO A 34 -13.21 -10.77 -7.57
C PRO A 34 -12.35 -10.22 -6.42
N PRO A 35 -12.36 -8.89 -6.18
CA PRO A 35 -11.70 -8.32 -5.01
C PRO A 35 -12.25 -9.00 -3.74
N PRO A 36 -11.41 -9.29 -2.75
CA PRO A 36 -11.88 -9.84 -1.48
C PRO A 36 -12.93 -8.90 -0.90
N GLU A 37 -14.04 -9.44 -0.39
CA GLU A 37 -15.01 -8.71 0.44
C GLU A 37 -14.32 -8.33 1.76
N GLN A 38 -13.45 -7.33 1.69
CA GLN A 38 -13.05 -6.58 2.86
C GLN A 38 -14.14 -5.54 3.05
N GLU A 39 -14.97 -5.74 4.08
CA GLU A 39 -15.55 -4.59 4.77
C GLU A 39 -14.35 -3.68 5.08
N GLY A 40 -14.16 -2.64 4.27
CA GLY A 40 -13.19 -1.60 4.56
C GLY A 40 -13.40 -1.20 6.02
N PRO A 41 -12.33 -0.91 6.78
CA PRO A 41 -12.41 -0.75 8.22
C PRO A 41 -13.64 0.07 8.56
N GLN A 42 -14.61 -0.53 9.26
CA GLN A 42 -15.84 0.17 9.63
C GLN A 42 -15.42 1.36 10.47
N ASP A 43 -15.31 2.52 9.84
CA ASP A 43 -14.71 3.71 10.41
C ASP A 43 -15.74 4.34 11.35
N THR A 44 -15.95 3.68 12.49
CA THR A 44 -16.71 4.23 13.62
C THR A 44 -15.93 5.39 14.28
N LYS A 45 -14.75 5.73 13.76
CA LYS A 45 -13.75 6.61 14.36
C LYS A 45 -13.17 7.59 13.34
N GLY A 46 -14.02 8.14 12.45
CA GLY A 46 -13.67 9.01 11.31
C GLY A 46 -12.95 10.34 11.62
N ILE A 47 -12.40 10.49 12.81
CA ILE A 47 -11.70 11.66 13.33
C ILE A 47 -10.26 11.30 13.76
N TRP A 48 -9.83 10.05 13.64
CA TRP A 48 -8.52 9.61 14.16
C TRP A 48 -7.32 10.37 13.56
N TRP A 49 -7.40 10.78 12.29
CA TRP A 49 -6.36 11.57 11.62
C TRP A 49 -6.23 13.01 12.16
N ILE A 50 -7.28 13.59 12.76
CA ILE A 50 -7.22 14.94 13.37
C ILE A 50 -6.30 14.92 14.60
N LYS A 51 -6.31 13.83 15.37
CA LYS A 51 -5.36 13.63 16.49
C LYS A 51 -3.91 13.62 16.01
N SER A 52 -3.63 13.15 14.79
CA SER A 52 -2.29 13.12 14.22
C SER A 52 -1.72 14.50 13.88
N LEU A 53 -2.56 15.54 13.76
CA LEU A 53 -2.14 16.92 13.47
C LEU A 53 -1.71 17.71 14.71
N PHE A 54 -2.15 17.29 15.91
CA PHE A 54 -1.86 17.98 17.17
C PHE A 54 -0.59 17.49 17.88
N GLY A 55 0.20 16.64 17.22
CA GLY A 55 1.55 16.30 17.65
C GLY A 55 1.64 15.06 18.54
N LYS A 56 2.83 14.48 18.46
CA LYS A 56 3.46 13.54 19.40
C LYS A 56 3.12 13.80 20.87
#